data_AF-A0A8K9XLJ0-F1
#
_entry.id   AF-A0A8K9XLJ0-F1
#
_cell.length_a   1.000
_cell.length_b   1.000
_cell.length_c   1.000
_cell.angle_alpha   90.00
_cell.angle_beta   90.00
_cell.angle_gamma   90.00
#
_symmetry.space_group_name_H-M   'P 1'
#
loop_
_entity.id
_entity.type
_entity.pdbx_description
1 polymer ?
#
loop_
_entity_poly.entity_id
_entity_poly.type
_entity_poly.pdbx_seq_one_letter_code
_entity_poly.pdbx_strand_id
1 'polypeptide(L)'
;MARKGDSGAHLQSFTLMEPESESALVRSIYYGKIGKGKTERLLERHGREGSFLLRDSESLQGMYCLCVRKTPYVHTYRIHHSSEGWTLQLSPGQMLQCFGTLEKLIESCREGVGADSIPPLTHPLDKTQLRDERLRSGRTSTHTHTHITHTVLVI
;
A
#
# COMPACT_ATOMS: atom_id res chain seq x y z
N MET A 1 8.78 -43.89 -34.96
CA MET A 1 8.77 -42.45 -35.32
C MET A 1 7.92 -41.69 -34.31
N ALA A 2 8.20 -40.39 -34.18
CA ALA A 2 7.95 -39.52 -33.04
C ALA A 2 6.48 -39.23 -32.69
N ARG A 3 6.33 -38.71 -31.48
CA ARG A 3 5.12 -38.46 -30.68
C ARG A 3 4.24 -37.36 -31.28
N LYS A 4 2.91 -37.56 -31.25
CA LYS A 4 1.93 -36.52 -31.55
C LYS A 4 1.79 -35.63 -30.32
N GLY A 5 2.32 -34.40 -30.45
CA GLY A 5 2.33 -33.39 -29.39
C GLY A 5 0.92 -32.90 -29.09
N ASP A 6 0.60 -32.93 -27.81
CA ASP A 6 -0.55 -32.27 -27.21
C ASP A 6 -0.18 -30.78 -27.07
N SER A 7 -0.83 -29.91 -27.85
CA SER A 7 -0.65 -28.46 -27.74
C SER A 7 -1.71 -27.90 -26.80
N GLY A 8 -1.43 -28.02 -25.50
CA GLY A 8 -2.08 -27.21 -24.47
C GLY A 8 -1.73 -25.75 -24.69
N ALA A 9 -2.71 -24.95 -25.14
CA ALA A 9 -2.62 -23.50 -25.07
C ALA A 9 -2.85 -23.07 -23.62
N HIS A 10 -1.72 -23.01 -22.91
CA HIS A 10 -1.39 -22.15 -21.79
C HIS A 10 -2.47 -21.10 -21.46
N LEU A 11 -3.28 -21.39 -20.44
CA LEU A 11 -4.02 -20.36 -19.70
C LEU A 11 -2.99 -19.29 -19.32
N GLN A 12 -3.18 -18.07 -19.83
CA GLN A 12 -2.43 -16.91 -19.36
C GLN A 12 -2.70 -16.79 -17.86
N SER A 13 -1.75 -17.27 -17.05
CA SER A 13 -1.67 -16.92 -15.65
C SER A 13 -1.72 -15.41 -15.58
N PHE A 14 -2.84 -14.88 -15.12
CA PHE A 14 -2.86 -13.63 -14.38
C PHE A 14 -1.93 -13.89 -13.19
N THR A 15 -0.63 -13.64 -13.39
CA THR A 15 0.34 -13.69 -12.32
C THR A 15 -0.14 -12.67 -11.32
N LEU A 16 -0.77 -13.17 -10.24
CA LEU A 16 -0.87 -12.46 -8.98
C LEU A 16 0.59 -12.13 -8.68
N MET A 17 1.00 -10.90 -8.98
CA MET A 17 2.37 -10.46 -8.80
C MET A 17 2.57 -10.41 -7.29
N GLU A 18 2.97 -11.55 -6.74
CA GLU A 18 3.36 -11.62 -5.35
C GLU A 18 4.59 -10.70 -5.23
N PRO A 19 4.61 -9.78 -4.24
CA PRO A 19 5.72 -8.86 -4.01
C PRO A 19 7.00 -9.58 -3.53
N GLU A 20 7.26 -10.81 -3.96
CA GLU A 20 8.38 -11.64 -3.51
C GLU A 20 9.73 -11.13 -4.06
N SER A 21 9.71 -10.30 -5.11
CA SER A 21 10.88 -9.55 -5.59
C SER A 21 10.97 -8.12 -5.04
N GLU A 22 10.02 -7.68 -4.21
CA GLU A 22 10.00 -6.32 -3.67
C GLU A 22 10.83 -6.22 -2.38
N SER A 23 11.29 -5.01 -2.07
CA SER A 23 12.23 -4.76 -0.99
C SER A 23 11.68 -5.12 0.40
N ALA A 24 12.56 -5.15 1.40
CA ALA A 24 12.14 -5.38 2.79
C ALA A 24 11.13 -4.33 3.27
N LEU A 25 11.24 -3.08 2.80
CA LEU A 25 10.31 -2.01 3.13
C LEU A 25 8.91 -2.32 2.58
N VAL A 26 8.79 -2.58 1.28
CA VAL A 26 7.49 -2.85 0.65
C VAL A 26 6.81 -4.06 1.29
N ARG A 27 7.58 -5.13 1.54
CA ARG A 27 7.06 -6.34 2.19
C ARG A 27 6.58 -6.10 3.63
N SER A 28 7.24 -5.22 4.39
CA SER A 28 6.88 -4.92 5.78
C SER A 28 5.64 -4.04 5.90
N ILE A 29 5.41 -3.14 4.93
CA ILE A 29 4.25 -2.23 4.91
C ILE A 29 3.06 -2.75 4.09
N TYR A 30 3.20 -3.85 3.35
CA TYR A 30 2.11 -4.43 2.56
C TYR A 30 1.24 -5.38 3.40
N TYR A 31 -0.04 -5.04 3.55
CA TYR A 31 -1.01 -5.78 4.36
C TYR A 31 -1.92 -6.72 3.54
N GLY A 32 -1.76 -6.78 2.22
CA GLY A 32 -2.60 -7.60 1.35
C GLY A 32 -4.03 -7.09 1.26
N LYS A 33 -4.98 -8.03 1.17
CA LYS A 33 -6.43 -7.80 1.04
C LYS A 33 -7.07 -7.35 2.35
N ILE A 34 -6.67 -6.18 2.86
CA ILE A 34 -7.36 -5.51 3.95
C ILE A 34 -8.28 -4.42 3.41
N GLY A 35 -9.47 -4.29 4.01
CA GLY A 35 -10.43 -3.28 3.62
C GLY A 35 -10.24 -1.94 4.32
N LYS A 36 -10.88 -0.89 3.78
CA LYS A 36 -10.82 0.49 4.29
C LYS A 36 -10.96 0.58 5.81
N GLY A 37 -12.00 -0.01 6.39
CA GLY A 37 -12.25 0.07 7.84
C GLY A 37 -11.16 -0.60 8.69
N LYS A 38 -10.50 -1.65 8.18
CA LYS A 38 -9.36 -2.28 8.87
C LYS A 38 -8.12 -1.40 8.78
N THR A 39 -7.89 -0.77 7.63
CA THR A 39 -6.80 0.20 7.44
C THR A 39 -6.93 1.40 8.36
N GLU A 40 -8.12 2.00 8.46
CA GLU A 40 -8.41 3.11 9.39
C GLU A 40 -8.07 2.70 10.83
N ARG A 41 -8.58 1.57 11.30
CA ARG A 41 -8.29 1.06 12.67
C ARG A 41 -6.81 0.80 12.93
N LEU A 42 -6.07 0.31 11.94
CA LEU A 42 -4.62 0.08 12.08
C LEU A 42 -3.87 1.39 12.23
N LEU A 43 -4.16 2.37 11.37
CA LEU A 43 -3.54 3.69 11.39
C LEU A 43 -3.95 4.51 12.62
N GLU A 44 -5.18 4.35 13.10
CA GLU A 44 -5.68 4.98 14.32
C GLU A 44 -4.98 4.43 15.55
N ARG A 45 -4.89 3.09 15.67
CA ARG A 45 -4.37 2.41 16.86
C ARG A 45 -2.85 2.42 16.96
N HIS A 46 -2.16 2.21 15.83
CA HIS A 46 -0.72 1.98 15.81
C HIS A 46 0.04 3.03 15.00
N GLY A 47 -0.66 3.83 14.21
CA GLY A 47 -0.06 4.93 13.47
C GLY A 47 0.08 6.20 14.31
N ARG A 48 0.78 7.15 13.72
CA ARG A 48 0.85 8.58 14.07
C ARG A 48 0.79 9.41 12.78
N GLU A 49 0.82 10.74 12.87
CA GLU A 49 0.83 11.58 11.67
C GLU A 49 1.94 11.18 10.69
N GLY A 50 1.59 11.05 9.41
CA GLY A 50 2.49 10.57 8.36
C GLY A 50 2.75 9.06 8.37
N SER A 51 2.01 8.28 9.18
CA SER A 51 2.07 6.83 9.11
C SER A 51 1.39 6.30 7.85
N PHE A 52 1.99 5.30 7.21
CA PHE A 52 1.48 4.79 5.95
C PHE A 52 1.60 3.28 5.80
N LEU A 53 0.76 2.70 4.94
CA LEU A 53 0.78 1.28 4.57
C LEU A 53 0.30 1.05 3.14
N LEU A 54 0.61 -0.13 2.61
CA LEU A 54 0.12 -0.63 1.33
C LEU A 54 -0.93 -1.72 1.52
N ARG A 55 -1.92 -1.75 0.64
CA ARG A 55 -2.95 -2.80 0.59
C ARG A 55 -3.45 -3.02 -0.84
N ASP A 56 -4.22 -4.07 -1.05
CA ASP A 56 -4.95 -4.25 -2.31
C ASP A 56 -6.13 -3.29 -2.39
N SER A 57 -6.41 -2.81 -3.60
CA SER A 57 -7.61 -2.06 -3.90
C SER A 57 -8.84 -2.97 -3.86
N GLU A 58 -9.83 -2.60 -3.04
CA GLU A 58 -11.12 -3.31 -2.97
C GLU A 58 -11.98 -3.09 -4.22
N SER A 59 -11.84 -1.92 -4.85
CA SER A 59 -12.69 -1.51 -5.97
C SER A 59 -12.15 -1.93 -7.34
N LEU A 60 -10.82 -2.13 -7.46
CA LEU A 60 -10.15 -2.38 -8.73
C LEU A 60 -9.11 -3.48 -8.53
N GLN A 61 -9.34 -4.65 -9.12
CA GLN A 61 -8.44 -5.78 -9.06
C GLN A 61 -7.09 -5.45 -9.73
N GLY A 62 -5.98 -5.93 -9.14
CA GLY A 62 -4.63 -5.71 -9.66
C GLY A 62 -4.04 -4.34 -9.35
N MET A 63 -4.78 -3.47 -8.64
CA MET A 63 -4.30 -2.17 -8.18
C MET A 63 -3.94 -2.22 -6.71
N TYR A 64 -2.90 -1.46 -6.33
CA TYR A 64 -2.56 -1.24 -4.92
C TYR A 64 -3.13 0.09 -4.44
N CYS A 65 -3.30 0.20 -3.13
CA CYS A 65 -3.64 1.42 -2.44
C CYS A 65 -2.53 1.80 -1.47
N LEU A 66 -2.02 3.02 -1.61
CA LEU A 66 -1.20 3.69 -0.61
C LEU A 66 -2.11 4.46 0.34
N CYS A 67 -2.08 4.11 1.62
CA CYS A 67 -2.90 4.74 2.64
C CYS A 67 -2.00 5.51 3.61
N VAL A 68 -2.25 6.82 3.79
CA VAL A 68 -1.46 7.70 4.64
C VAL A 68 -2.35 8.38 5.69
N ARG A 69 -1.94 8.31 6.97
CA ARG A 69 -2.61 9.00 8.07
C ARG A 69 -2.24 10.48 8.07
N LYS A 70 -3.25 11.33 7.95
CA LYS A 70 -3.20 12.77 8.19
C LYS A 70 -4.48 13.17 8.90
N THR A 71 -4.42 13.19 10.22
CA THR A 71 -5.57 13.36 11.11
C THR A 71 -6.40 14.58 10.71
N PRO A 72 -7.74 14.47 10.68
CA PRO A 72 -8.55 13.33 11.12
C PRO A 72 -8.82 12.27 10.03
N TYR A 73 -8.03 12.27 8.96
CA TYR A 73 -8.30 11.48 7.76
C TYR A 73 -7.24 10.41 7.46
N VAL A 74 -7.65 9.40 6.71
CA VAL A 74 -6.74 8.54 5.94
C VAL A 74 -6.84 8.95 4.48
N HIS A 75 -5.73 9.36 3.87
CA HIS A 75 -5.65 9.63 2.44
C HIS A 75 -5.33 8.33 1.72
N THR A 76 -6.14 7.94 0.75
CA THR A 76 -5.93 6.72 -0.04
C THR A 76 -5.68 7.07 -1.50
N TYR A 77 -4.53 6.68 -2.00
CA TYR A 77 -4.09 6.88 -3.38
C TYR A 77 -4.01 5.53 -4.10
N ARG A 78 -4.30 5.50 -5.40
CA ARG A 78 -4.19 4.28 -6.21
C ARG A 78 -2.84 4.19 -6.90
N ILE A 79 -2.23 3.03 -6.83
CA ILE A 79 -0.99 2.70 -7.53
C ILE A 79 -1.33 1.74 -8.66
N HIS A 80 -0.89 2.09 -9.86
CA HIS A 80 -1.05 1.30 -11.07
C HIS A 80 0.29 0.70 -11.47
N HIS A 81 0.27 -0.55 -11.92
CA HIS A 81 1.42 -1.20 -12.51
C HIS A 81 1.14 -1.46 -14.00
N SER A 82 2.05 -1.00 -14.86
CA SER A 82 1.94 -1.08 -16.33
C SER A 82 3.27 -1.54 -16.95
N SER A 83 3.30 -1.73 -18.27
CA SER A 83 4.55 -2.03 -19.00
C SER A 83 5.62 -0.96 -18.81
N GLU A 84 5.20 0.29 -18.61
CA GLU A 84 6.09 1.44 -18.42
C GLU A 84 6.60 1.56 -16.98
N GLY A 85 6.03 0.80 -16.04
CA GLY A 85 6.38 0.79 -14.63
C GLY A 85 5.23 1.15 -13.70
N TRP A 86 5.61 1.57 -12.49
CA TRP A 86 4.74 1.89 -11.37
C TRP A 86 4.36 3.36 -11.36
N THR A 87 3.08 3.67 -11.22
CA THR A 87 2.58 5.06 -11.21
C THR A 87 1.60 5.27 -10.05
N LEU A 88 1.52 6.49 -9.54
CA LEU A 88 0.62 6.86 -8.44
C LEU A 88 -0.40 7.89 -8.93
N GLN A 89 -1.69 7.60 -8.76
CA GLN A 89 -2.77 8.54 -9.07
C GLN A 89 -2.93 9.56 -7.93
N LEU A 90 -2.62 10.83 -8.21
CA LEU A 90 -2.68 11.94 -7.26
C LEU A 90 -4.00 12.70 -7.32
N SER A 91 -4.65 12.74 -8.48
CA SER A 91 -5.98 13.32 -8.72
C SER A 91 -6.47 12.89 -10.12
N PRO A 92 -7.74 13.14 -10.51
CA PRO A 92 -8.19 12.88 -11.87
C PRO A 92 -7.29 13.58 -12.91
N GLY A 93 -6.58 12.79 -13.72
CA GLY A 93 -5.68 13.30 -14.76
C GLY A 93 -4.27 13.67 -14.28
N GLN A 94 -3.95 13.51 -12.99
CA GLN A 94 -2.60 13.72 -12.46
C GLN A 94 -2.01 12.42 -11.92
N MET A 95 -0.94 11.95 -12.54
CA MET A 95 -0.19 10.77 -12.12
C MET A 95 1.26 11.14 -11.83
N LEU A 96 1.79 10.64 -10.71
CA LEU A 96 3.23 10.64 -10.46
C LEU A 96 3.88 9.59 -11.37
N GLN A 97 5.06 9.96 -11.90
CA GLN A 97 5.80 9.32 -13.00
C GLN A 97 6.03 7.80 -12.84
N CYS A 98 6.42 7.16 -13.95
CA CYS A 98 6.71 5.72 -14.03
C CYS A 98 8.03 5.37 -13.32
N PHE A 99 7.92 4.69 -12.17
CA PHE A 99 9.06 4.16 -11.44
C PHE A 99 9.31 2.70 -11.85
N GLY A 100 10.59 2.31 -11.94
CA GLY A 100 10.95 0.93 -12.28
C GLY A 100 10.59 -0.11 -11.20
N THR A 101 10.41 0.31 -9.95
CA THR A 101 10.00 -0.56 -8.82
C THR A 101 9.01 0.17 -7.92
N LEU A 102 8.19 -0.60 -7.19
CA LEU A 102 7.25 -0.03 -6.22
C LEU A 102 8.00 0.68 -5.09
N GLU A 103 9.12 0.13 -4.62
CA GLU A 103 9.98 0.79 -3.62
C GLU A 103 10.40 2.19 -4.07
N LYS A 104 10.87 2.37 -5.31
CA LYS A 104 11.30 3.69 -5.81
C LYS A 104 10.15 4.69 -5.83
N LEU A 105 8.94 4.23 -6.18
CA LEU A 105 7.74 5.07 -6.11
C LEU A 105 7.49 5.54 -4.67
N ILE A 106 7.55 4.62 -3.70
CA ILE A 106 7.35 4.94 -2.29
C ILE A 106 8.42 5.90 -1.78
N GLU A 107 9.70 5.65 -2.05
CA GLU A 107 10.79 6.56 -1.66
C GLU A 107 10.64 7.95 -2.28
N SER A 108 10.28 8.05 -3.56
CA SER A 108 10.01 9.35 -4.19
C SER A 108 8.88 10.11 -3.50
N CYS A 109 7.83 9.41 -3.05
CA CYS A 109 6.76 10.03 -2.27
C CYS A 109 7.24 10.48 -0.88
N ARG A 110 8.16 9.72 -0.26
CA ARG A 110 8.76 10.06 1.05
C ARG A 110 9.68 11.28 0.95
N GLU A 111 10.41 11.42 -0.14
CA GLU A 111 11.28 12.57 -0.43
C GLU A 111 10.48 13.82 -0.82
N GLY A 112 9.17 13.69 -1.08
CA GLY A 112 8.30 14.81 -1.48
C GLY A 112 8.42 15.20 -2.96
N VAL A 113 9.11 14.39 -3.77
CA VAL A 113 9.34 14.70 -5.19
C VAL A 113 8.05 14.53 -5.99
N GLY A 114 7.51 15.63 -6.53
CA GLY A 114 6.26 15.64 -7.30
C GLY A 114 5.01 15.30 -6.47
N ALA A 115 5.13 15.33 -5.15
CA ALA A 115 4.15 14.83 -4.19
C ALA A 115 3.60 15.94 -3.28
N ASP A 116 3.57 17.21 -3.74
CA ASP A 116 3.05 18.35 -2.96
C ASP A 116 1.60 18.14 -2.46
N SER A 117 0.87 17.23 -3.12
CA SER A 117 -0.51 16.84 -2.78
C SER A 117 -0.63 15.60 -1.90
N ILE A 118 0.48 14.96 -1.53
CA ILE A 118 0.54 13.80 -0.64
C ILE A 118 0.97 14.25 0.76
N PRO A 119 0.27 13.85 1.84
CA PRO A 119 0.79 14.01 3.19
C PRO A 119 2.17 13.35 3.33
N PRO A 120 3.11 13.93 4.09
CA PRO A 120 4.44 13.36 4.25
C PRO A 120 4.43 11.89 4.71
N LEU A 121 5.12 11.01 3.97
CA LEU A 121 5.29 9.60 4.33
C LEU A 121 6.47 9.45 5.28
N THR A 122 6.24 9.67 6.58
CA THR A 122 7.33 9.71 7.57
C THR A 122 7.52 8.40 8.32
N HIS A 123 6.46 7.59 8.46
CA HIS A 123 6.48 6.43 9.36
C HIS A 123 5.86 5.18 8.71
N PRO A 124 6.66 4.27 8.15
CA PRO A 124 6.13 3.02 7.61
C PRO A 124 5.46 2.22 8.74
N LEU A 125 4.19 1.85 8.58
CA LEU A 125 3.49 1.03 9.55
C LEU A 125 3.86 -0.44 9.33
N ASP A 126 5.00 -0.84 9.89
CA ASP A 126 5.57 -2.18 9.74
C ASP A 126 4.71 -3.24 10.44
N LYS A 127 4.16 -4.18 9.66
CA LYS A 127 3.30 -5.26 10.17
C LYS A 127 4.03 -6.27 11.05
N THR A 128 5.36 -6.38 10.95
CA THR A 128 6.16 -7.29 11.78
C THR A 128 6.17 -6.83 13.23
N GLN A 129 6.31 -5.52 13.44
CA GLN A 129 6.30 -4.89 14.76
C GLN A 129 4.93 -5.03 15.45
N LEU A 130 3.83 -5.02 14.68
CA LEU A 130 2.48 -5.20 15.22
C LEU A 130 2.18 -6.63 15.68
N ARG A 131 2.82 -7.64 15.06
CA ARG A 131 2.68 -9.04 15.49
C ARG A 131 3.35 -9.26 16.85
N ASP A 132 4.48 -8.62 17.08
CA ASP A 132 5.22 -8.71 18.34
C ASP A 132 4.47 -8.03 19.50
N GLU A 133 3.75 -6.95 19.25
CA GLU A 133 2.90 -6.31 20.26
C GLU A 133 1.75 -7.22 20.74
N ARG A 134 1.16 -8.03 19.86
CA ARG A 134 0.11 -9.01 20.23
C ARG A 134 0.63 -10.04 21.24
N LEU A 135 1.92 -10.36 21.19
CA LEU A 135 2.58 -11.30 22.11
C LEU A 135 3.01 -10.63 23.42
N ARG A 136 3.19 -9.30 23.43
CA ARG A 136 3.65 -8.52 24.60
C ARG A 136 2.55 -7.76 25.34
N SER A 137 1.32 -7.71 24.83
CA SER A 137 0.27 -6.84 25.39
C SER A 137 -0.34 -7.38 26.69
N GLY A 138 0.38 -7.11 27.78
CA GLY A 138 -0.12 -7.02 29.16
C GLY A 138 0.03 -5.62 29.76
N ARG A 139 0.25 -4.57 28.95
CA ARG A 139 0.39 -3.19 29.45
C ARG A 139 -0.40 -2.22 28.58
N THR A 140 -1.33 -1.54 29.23
CA THR A 140 -2.20 -0.49 28.70
C THR A 140 -1.36 0.74 28.33
N SER A 141 -1.17 0.97 27.03
CA SER A 141 -0.66 2.26 26.54
C SER A 141 -1.81 3.25 26.48
N THR A 142 -1.73 4.33 27.25
CA THR A 142 -2.62 5.49 27.17
C THR A 142 -2.34 6.25 25.88
N HIS A 143 -2.81 5.72 24.75
CA HIS A 143 -2.83 6.47 23.49
C HIS A 143 -3.97 7.48 23.55
N THR A 144 -3.66 8.76 23.35
CA THR A 144 -4.67 9.78 23.09
C THR A 144 -5.51 9.32 21.90
N HIS A 145 -6.76 8.99 22.14
CA HIS A 145 -7.67 8.42 21.16
C HIS A 145 -8.07 9.53 20.16
N THR A 146 -7.21 9.80 19.18
CA THR A 146 -7.56 10.73 18.10
C THR A 146 -8.36 9.96 17.06
N HIS A 147 -9.67 10.18 17.05
CA HIS A 147 -10.58 9.47 16.16
C HIS A 147 -10.29 9.79 14.70
N ILE A 148 -10.08 8.75 13.88
CA ILE A 148 -10.14 8.88 12.42
C ILE A 148 -11.61 8.99 12.04
N THR A 149 -12.00 10.11 11.44
CA THR A 149 -13.41 10.36 11.12
C THR A 149 -13.78 9.88 9.73
N HIS A 150 -12.90 10.02 8.73
CA HIS A 150 -13.19 9.64 7.34
C HIS A 150 -11.93 9.22 6.55
N THR A 151 -12.08 8.38 5.53
CA THR A 151 -11.07 8.20 4.47
C THR A 151 -11.37 9.15 3.31
N VAL A 152 -10.39 9.94 2.92
CA VAL A 152 -10.38 10.70 1.66
C VAL A 152 -9.81 9.76 0.60
N LEU A 153 -10.67 9.27 -0.28
CA LEU A 153 -10.23 8.55 -1.47
C LEU A 153 -9.83 9.61 -2.51
N VAL A 154 -8.54 9.70 -2.79
CA VAL A 154 -8.01 10.60 -3.80
C VAL A 154 -8.04 9.84 -5.13
N ILE A 155 -9.13 10.02 -5.88
CA ILE A 155 -9.39 9.38 -7.17
C ILE A 155 -9.73 10.42 -8.21
#